data_AF-A0A392PMH4-F1
#
_entry.id   AF-A0A392PMH4-F1
#
_cell.length_a   1.000
_cell.length_b   1.000
_cell.length_c   1.000
_cell.angle_alpha   90.00
_cell.angle_beta   90.00
_cell.angle_gamma   90.00
#
_symmetry.space_group_name_H-M   'P 1'
#
loop_
_entity.id
_entity.type
_entity.pdbx_description
1 polymer ?
#
loop_
_entity_poly.entity_id
_entity_poly.type
_entity_poly.pdbx_seq_one_letter_code
_entity_poly.pdbx_strand_id
1 'polypeptide(L)'
;MKRLRYVEINIDVYPSRKMELEKISASTSVPKVFFNGILIGGMSELKTLNDSGNLDDKIEFLITESPSFEGPFPPLSGEDDVSSSGAIDELALIVRKMKESIVVKDRFSKLRRFTNCFLGCEAVDFLSEDQYLERKEVSLIMSFKLSIVLSPLEVLA
;
A
#
# COMPACT_ATOMS: atom_id res chain seq x y z
N MET A 1 13.35 -4.34 -27.90
CA MET A 1 12.74 -4.27 -26.55
C MET A 1 13.83 -4.45 -25.51
N LYS A 2 14.07 -3.44 -24.68
CA LYS A 2 15.05 -3.51 -23.58
C LYS A 2 14.38 -4.26 -22.41
N ARG A 3 14.94 -5.40 -21.98
CA ARG A 3 14.35 -6.28 -20.96
C ARG A 3 14.77 -5.86 -19.55
N LEU A 4 14.37 -4.65 -19.16
CA LEU A 4 14.66 -4.12 -17.82
C LEU A 4 13.59 -4.55 -16.83
N ARG A 5 14.03 -4.88 -15.61
CA ARG A 5 13.12 -5.02 -14.47
C ARG A 5 12.73 -3.61 -14.02
N TYR A 6 11.45 -3.38 -13.83
CA TYR A 6 10.92 -2.10 -13.33
C TYR A 6 9.87 -2.37 -12.26
N VAL A 7 9.62 -1.37 -11.43
CA VAL A 7 8.51 -1.35 -10.47
C VAL A 7 7.56 -0.26 -10.91
N GLU A 8 6.28 -0.61 -11.06
CA GLU A 8 5.22 0.35 -11.31
C GLU A 8 4.61 0.80 -9.98
N ILE A 9 4.41 2.11 -9.82
CA ILE A 9 3.80 2.71 -8.64
C ILE A 9 2.56 3.45 -9.09
N ASN A 10 1.39 2.94 -8.73
CA ASN A 10 0.12 3.63 -8.99
C ASN A 10 -0.12 4.70 -7.90
N ILE A 11 0.02 5.97 -8.27
CA ILE A 11 -0.14 7.09 -7.33
C ILE A 11 -1.57 7.33 -6.86
N ASP A 12 -2.59 6.75 -7.52
CA ASP A 12 -3.98 6.79 -7.05
C ASP A 12 -4.21 5.78 -5.92
N VAL A 13 -3.43 4.70 -5.90
CA VAL A 13 -3.43 3.70 -4.82
C VAL A 13 -2.55 4.14 -3.65
N TYR A 14 -1.48 4.90 -3.92
CA TYR A 14 -0.52 5.35 -2.90
C TYR A 14 -0.39 6.88 -2.83
N PRO A 15 -1.31 7.58 -2.12
CA PRO A 15 -1.32 9.04 -2.04
C PRO A 15 -0.02 9.64 -1.49
N SER A 16 0.65 8.96 -0.55
CA SER A 16 1.97 9.38 -0.03
C SER A 16 3.01 9.54 -1.15
N ARG A 17 2.99 8.63 -2.13
CA ARG A 17 3.93 8.62 -3.26
C ARG A 17 3.60 9.72 -4.27
N LYS A 18 2.34 10.16 -4.35
CA LYS A 18 1.97 11.36 -5.10
C LYS A 18 2.64 12.61 -4.54
N MET A 19 2.66 12.77 -3.21
CA MET A 19 3.32 13.92 -2.56
C MET A 19 4.84 13.87 -2.73
N GLU A 20 5.44 12.68 -2.58
CA GLU A 20 6.88 12.48 -2.81
C GLU A 20 7.25 12.81 -4.26
N LEU A 21 6.45 12.33 -5.21
CA LEU A 21 6.63 12.62 -6.64
C LEU A 21 6.58 14.13 -6.91
N GLU A 22 5.60 14.82 -6.32
CA GLU A 22 5.48 16.27 -6.46
C GLU A 22 6.69 17.01 -5.87
N LYS A 23 7.20 16.55 -4.72
CA LYS A 23 8.39 17.13 -4.08
C LYS A 23 9.66 16.95 -4.93
N ILE A 24 9.84 15.80 -5.57
CA ILE A 24 11.03 15.49 -6.37
C ILE A 24 10.93 16.08 -7.79
N SER A 25 9.77 15.95 -8.44
CA SER A 25 9.56 16.37 -9.83
C SER A 25 9.06 17.81 -9.97
N ALA A 26 8.65 18.48 -8.88
CA ALA A 26 7.91 19.74 -8.90
C ALA A 26 6.66 19.71 -9.81
N SER A 27 6.11 18.51 -10.04
CA SER A 27 5.03 18.28 -11.00
C SER A 27 4.23 17.04 -10.61
N THR A 28 2.94 17.10 -10.84
CA THR A 28 1.98 16.00 -10.62
C THR A 28 1.64 15.24 -11.91
N SER A 29 2.24 15.63 -13.04
CA SER A 29 2.03 14.97 -14.34
C SER A 29 2.63 13.57 -14.34
N VAL A 30 1.89 12.60 -14.88
CA VAL A 30 2.30 11.20 -15.04
C VAL A 30 2.28 10.78 -16.51
N PRO A 31 3.07 9.76 -16.93
CA PRO A 31 4.03 8.98 -16.13
C PRO A 31 5.32 9.75 -15.83
N LYS A 32 6.03 9.37 -14.76
CA LYS A 32 7.38 9.85 -14.41
C LYS A 32 8.30 8.66 -14.23
N VAL A 33 9.46 8.70 -14.86
CA VAL A 33 10.43 7.60 -14.87
C VAL A 33 11.66 7.98 -14.06
N PHE A 34 12.06 7.06 -13.19
CA PHE A 34 13.25 7.19 -12.33
C PHE A 34 14.20 6.02 -12.56
N PHE A 35 15.50 6.32 -12.64
CA PHE A 35 16.58 5.36 -12.83
C PHE A 35 17.51 5.43 -11.62
N ASN A 36 17.58 4.38 -10.79
CA ASN A 36 18.34 4.37 -9.53
C ASN A 36 18.09 5.65 -8.68
N GLY A 37 16.84 6.12 -8.62
CA GLY A 37 16.46 7.33 -7.89
C GLY A 37 16.61 8.65 -8.65
N ILE A 38 17.25 8.66 -9.82
CA ILE A 38 17.42 9.86 -10.63
C ILE A 38 16.20 10.06 -11.53
N LEU A 39 15.55 11.23 -11.45
CA LEU A 39 14.43 11.59 -12.31
C LEU A 39 14.90 11.72 -13.77
N ILE A 40 14.35 10.88 -14.65
CA ILE A 40 14.58 10.95 -16.10
C ILE A 40 13.60 11.92 -16.75
N GLY A 41 12.36 11.97 -16.25
CA GLY A 41 11.31 12.84 -16.77
C GLY A 41 10.02 12.09 -17.06
N GLY A 42 9.18 12.65 -17.92
CA GLY A 42 7.93 12.04 -18.36
C GLY A 42 8.06 11.34 -19.72
N MET A 43 6.91 11.08 -20.33
CA MET A 43 6.84 10.35 -21.60
C MET A 43 7.55 11.09 -22.75
N SER A 44 7.40 12.42 -22.81
CA SER A 44 8.00 13.26 -23.86
C SER A 44 9.53 13.33 -23.75
N GLU A 45 10.03 13.49 -22.52
CA GLU A 45 11.46 13.52 -22.24
C GLU A 45 12.09 12.15 -22.54
N LEU A 46 11.42 11.06 -22.14
CA LEU A 46 11.88 9.70 -22.43
C LEU A 46 11.97 9.42 -23.94
N LYS A 47 10.98 9.90 -24.71
CA LYS A 47 11.00 9.77 -26.17
C LYS A 47 12.16 10.53 -26.79
N THR A 48 12.35 11.78 -26.38
CA THR A 48 13.46 12.62 -26.84
C THR A 48 14.82 11.99 -26.50
N LEU A 49 14.94 11.40 -25.32
CA LEU A 49 16.13 10.69 -24.86
C LEU A 49 16.40 9.43 -25.70
N ASN A 50 15.35 8.70 -26.08
CA ASN A 50 15.45 7.54 -26.97
C ASN A 50 15.87 7.95 -28.39
N ASP A 51 15.24 8.99 -28.93
CA ASP A 51 15.49 9.46 -30.30
C ASP A 51 16.89 10.08 -30.45
N SER A 52 17.46 10.61 -29.36
CA SER A 52 18.83 11.11 -29.31
C SER A 52 19.90 10.05 -29.05
N GLY A 53 19.53 8.78 -28.84
CA GLY A 53 20.44 7.66 -28.54
C GLY A 53 20.98 7.60 -27.11
N ASN A 54 20.86 8.68 -26.33
CA ASN A 54 21.38 8.77 -24.95
C ASN A 54 20.64 7.86 -23.93
N LEU A 55 19.50 7.27 -24.32
CA LEU A 55 18.77 6.36 -23.45
C LEU A 55 19.53 5.05 -23.22
N ASP A 56 20.26 4.55 -24.22
CA ASP A 56 21.06 3.33 -24.08
C ASP A 56 22.19 3.52 -23.06
N ASP A 57 22.93 4.63 -23.14
CA ASP A 57 24.01 4.95 -22.22
C ASP A 57 23.54 5.04 -20.76
N LYS A 58 22.38 5.65 -20.52
CA LYS A 58 21.77 5.72 -19.18
C LYS A 58 21.34 4.36 -18.65
N ILE A 59 20.93 3.45 -19.53
CA ILE A 59 20.54 2.09 -19.17
C ILE A 59 21.79 1.24 -18.89
N GLU A 60 22.86 1.42 -19.65
CA GLU A 60 24.14 0.74 -19.38
C GLU A 60 24.74 1.19 -18.04
N PHE A 61 24.68 2.50 -17.75
CA PHE A 61 25.04 3.06 -16.45
C PHE A 61 24.22 2.42 -15.32
N LEU A 62 22.90 2.26 -15.49
CA LEU A 62 22.03 1.60 -14.51
C LEU A 62 22.42 0.15 -14.21
N ILE A 63 22.91 -0.58 -15.21
CA ILE A 63 23.29 -1.99 -15.07
C ILE A 63 24.65 -2.11 -14.38
N THR A 64 25.55 -1.16 -14.67
CA THR A 64 26.95 -1.20 -14.22
C THR A 64 27.13 -0.65 -12.82
N GLU A 65 26.43 0.44 -12.48
CA GLU A 65 26.55 1.11 -11.20
C GLU A 65 25.57 0.57 -10.15
N SER A 66 26.06 0.38 -8.93
CA SER A 66 25.21 0.03 -7.80
C SER A 66 24.21 1.16 -7.51
N PRO A 67 22.91 0.85 -7.28
CA PRO A 67 21.91 1.88 -7.00
C PRO A 67 22.30 2.71 -5.77
N SER A 68 22.20 4.03 -5.87
CA SER A 68 22.22 4.89 -4.69
C SER A 68 20.91 4.70 -3.91
N PHE A 69 21.01 4.70 -2.58
CA PHE A 69 19.90 4.39 -1.66
C PHE A 69 18.83 5.51 -1.58
N GLU A 70 18.96 6.57 -2.38
CA GLU A 70 18.13 7.79 -2.31
C GLU A 70 16.93 7.80 -3.27
N GLY A 71 16.73 6.73 -4.04
CA GLY A 71 15.56 6.63 -4.92
C GLY A 71 14.25 6.38 -4.18
N PRO A 72 13.09 6.72 -4.79
CA PRO A 72 11.80 6.37 -4.23
C PRO A 72 11.72 4.85 -4.10
N PHE A 73 11.62 4.37 -2.87
CA PHE A 73 11.51 2.94 -2.60
C PHE A 73 10.22 2.40 -3.22
N PRO A 74 10.14 1.13 -3.63
CA PRO A 74 8.85 0.52 -3.94
C PRO A 74 7.89 0.68 -2.74
N PRO A 75 6.58 0.92 -2.94
CA PRO A 75 5.62 0.97 -1.86
C PRO A 75 5.61 -0.37 -1.13
N LEU A 76 5.90 -0.34 0.19
CA LEU A 76 5.69 -1.51 1.04
C LEU A 76 4.19 -1.70 1.21
N SER A 77 3.73 -2.94 1.07
CA SER A 77 2.31 -3.29 1.14
C SER A 77 1.74 -3.00 2.54
N GLY A 78 1.12 -1.83 2.71
CA GLY A 78 0.22 -1.54 3.83
C GLY A 78 0.79 -0.78 5.03
N GLU A 79 2.02 -0.25 4.96
CA GLU A 79 2.65 0.48 6.08
C GLU A 79 3.12 1.92 5.77
N ASP A 80 3.22 2.32 4.49
CA ASP A 80 3.69 3.65 4.06
C ASP A 80 2.57 4.67 3.77
N ASP A 81 1.31 4.33 4.06
CA ASP A 81 0.21 5.27 3.86
C ASP A 81 0.26 6.37 4.93
N VAL A 82 0.22 7.64 4.50
CA VAL A 82 0.18 8.84 5.36
C VAL A 82 -1.02 8.83 6.33
N SER A 83 -1.98 7.92 6.14
CA SER A 83 -3.00 7.59 7.14
C SER A 83 -2.45 7.01 8.45
N SER A 84 -1.20 6.52 8.49
CA SER A 84 -0.55 6.08 9.74
C SER A 84 -0.03 7.23 10.60
N SER A 85 0.09 8.44 10.05
CA SER A 85 0.55 9.65 10.75
C SER A 85 -0.61 10.51 11.26
N GLY A 86 -1.80 9.93 11.42
CA GLY A 86 -2.88 10.55 12.19
C GLY A 86 -2.55 10.55 13.69
N ALA A 87 -3.18 11.45 14.45
CA ALA A 87 -3.18 11.30 15.91
C ALA A 87 -3.70 9.88 16.22
N ILE A 88 -2.98 9.15 17.08
CA ILE A 88 -3.41 7.83 17.54
C ILE A 88 -4.75 8.04 18.26
N ASP A 89 -5.84 7.69 17.60
CA ASP A 89 -7.16 7.74 18.21
C ASP A 89 -7.32 6.57 19.20
N GLU A 90 -8.35 6.66 20.05
CA GLU A 90 -8.62 5.65 21.07
C GLU A 90 -8.84 4.25 20.45
N LEU A 91 -9.35 4.20 19.21
CA LEU A 91 -9.58 2.96 18.47
C LEU A 91 -8.26 2.34 17.98
N ALA A 92 -7.28 3.14 17.58
CA ALA A 92 -5.96 2.69 17.14
C ALA A 92 -5.20 1.98 18.27
N LEU A 93 -5.38 2.42 19.52
CA LEU A 93 -4.83 1.72 20.69
C LEU A 93 -5.43 0.32 20.87
N ILE A 94 -6.74 0.17 20.64
CA ILE A 94 -7.45 -1.11 20.72
C ILE A 94 -6.98 -2.05 19.60
N VAL A 95 -6.90 -1.54 18.36
CA VAL A 95 -6.42 -2.33 17.20
C VAL A 95 -4.98 -2.80 17.39
N ARG A 96 -4.11 -1.97 17.97
CA ARG A 96 -2.73 -2.36 18.28
C ARG A 96 -2.67 -3.53 19.26
N LYS A 97 -3.39 -3.43 20.39
CA LYS A 97 -3.49 -4.52 21.37
C LYS A 97 -4.09 -5.79 20.73
N MET A 98 -5.09 -5.63 19.85
CA MET A 98 -5.71 -6.74 19.13
C MET A 98 -4.73 -7.45 18.19
N LYS A 99 -3.86 -6.70 17.51
CA LYS A 99 -2.82 -7.26 16.63
C LYS A 99 -1.76 -8.04 17.41
N GLU A 100 -1.47 -7.61 18.64
CA GLU A 100 -0.54 -8.31 19.54
C GLU A 100 -1.17 -9.60 20.12
N SER A 101 -2.49 -9.63 20.33
CA SER A 101 -3.19 -10.77 20.94
C SER A 101 -3.70 -11.81 19.93
N ILE A 102 -4.03 -11.41 18.70
CA ILE A 102 -4.68 -12.29 17.72
C ILE A 102 -3.73 -12.74 16.62
N VAL A 103 -3.76 -14.03 16.30
CA VAL A 103 -2.92 -14.62 15.26
C VAL A 103 -3.50 -14.37 13.87
N VAL A 104 -2.85 -13.46 13.13
CA VAL A 104 -3.10 -13.23 11.70
C VAL A 104 -2.32 -14.24 10.87
N LYS A 105 -3.02 -15.04 10.06
CA LYS A 105 -2.40 -16.02 9.15
C LYS A 105 -3.33 -16.35 7.99
N ASP A 106 -2.79 -17.04 6.99
CA ASP A 106 -3.60 -17.62 5.93
C ASP A 106 -4.44 -18.78 6.46
N ARG A 107 -5.74 -18.77 6.16
CA ARG A 107 -6.68 -19.81 6.59
C ARG A 107 -7.55 -20.27 5.43
N PHE A 108 -7.82 -21.57 5.37
CA PHE A 108 -8.71 -22.16 4.38
C PHE A 108 -10.07 -22.43 5.04
N SER A 109 -11.15 -21.88 4.49
CA SER A 109 -12.50 -22.05 5.02
C SER A 109 -13.51 -22.16 3.88
N LYS A 110 -14.44 -23.11 3.97
CA LYS A 110 -15.50 -23.36 2.97
C LYS A 110 -14.99 -23.30 1.52
N LEU A 111 -13.94 -24.08 1.21
CA LEU A 111 -13.32 -24.19 -0.12
C LEU A 111 -12.64 -22.90 -0.64
N ARG A 112 -12.54 -21.85 0.18
CA ARG A 112 -11.87 -20.60 -0.15
C ARG A 112 -10.66 -20.37 0.75
N ARG A 113 -9.54 -19.94 0.17
CA ARG A 113 -8.38 -19.45 0.91
C ARG A 113 -8.58 -17.98 1.25
N PHE A 114 -8.44 -17.64 2.51
CA PHE A 114 -8.38 -16.27 3.00
C PHE A 114 -6.95 -16.02 3.43
N THR A 115 -6.30 -15.06 2.79
CA THR A 115 -4.91 -14.70 3.09
C THR A 115 -4.87 -13.61 4.16
N ASN A 116 -3.88 -13.68 5.05
CA ASN A 116 -3.59 -12.68 6.07
C ASN A 116 -4.81 -12.28 6.91
N CYS A 117 -5.53 -13.27 7.45
CA CYS A 117 -6.80 -13.05 8.17
C CYS A 117 -6.76 -13.53 9.62
N PHE A 118 -7.64 -12.96 10.45
CA PHE A 118 -7.89 -13.38 11.82
C PHE A 118 -9.28 -14.04 11.96
N LEU A 119 -9.49 -14.81 13.04
CA LEU A 119 -10.80 -15.39 13.31
C LEU A 119 -11.71 -14.33 13.94
N GLY A 120 -12.89 -14.11 13.36
CA GLY A 120 -13.86 -13.16 13.89
C GLY A 120 -14.29 -13.46 15.33
N CYS A 121 -14.35 -14.75 15.71
CA CYS A 121 -14.63 -15.13 17.10
C CYS A 121 -13.52 -14.70 18.07
N GLU A 122 -12.24 -14.85 17.69
CA GLU A 122 -11.11 -14.38 18.50
C GLU A 122 -11.15 -12.85 18.66
N ALA A 123 -11.55 -12.13 17.60
CA ALA A 123 -11.70 -10.68 17.64
C ALA A 123 -12.87 -10.23 18.53
N VAL A 124 -14.01 -10.92 18.47
CA VAL A 124 -15.16 -10.65 19.34
C VAL A 124 -14.81 -10.91 20.81
N ASP A 125 -14.08 -12.00 21.08
CA ASP A 125 -13.65 -12.35 22.44
C ASP A 125 -12.69 -11.29 22.99
N PHE A 126 -11.68 -10.91 22.21
CA PHE A 126 -10.77 -9.83 22.56
C PHE A 126 -11.48 -8.51 22.86
N LEU A 127 -12.41 -8.09 21.98
CA LEU A 127 -13.13 -6.82 22.17
C LEU A 127 -14.09 -6.86 23.36
N SER A 128 -14.68 -8.02 23.66
CA SER A 128 -15.51 -8.21 24.85
C SER A 128 -14.69 -8.03 26.14
N GLU A 129 -13.47 -8.56 26.16
CA GLU A 129 -12.54 -8.46 27.30
C GLU A 129 -11.93 -7.06 27.45
N ASP A 130 -11.41 -6.46 26.36
CA ASP A 130 -10.71 -5.16 26.42
C ASP A 130 -11.66 -3.99 26.67
N GLN A 131 -12.91 -4.06 26.17
CA GLN A 131 -13.91 -2.99 26.30
C GLN A 131 -14.99 -3.27 27.35
N TYR A 132 -14.92 -4.40 28.07
CA TYR A 132 -15.91 -4.83 29.07
C TYR A 132 -17.36 -4.85 28.54
N LEU A 133 -17.53 -5.27 27.29
CA LEU A 133 -18.82 -5.35 26.62
C LEU A 133 -19.36 -6.78 26.64
N GLU A 134 -20.69 -6.95 26.67
CA GLU A 134 -21.27 -8.28 26.48
C GLU A 134 -20.98 -8.79 25.07
N ARG A 135 -20.62 -10.08 24.96
CA ARG A 135 -20.31 -10.74 23.68
C ARG A 135 -21.39 -10.54 22.61
N LYS A 136 -22.66 -10.43 23.05
CA LYS A 136 -23.81 -10.17 22.17
C LYS A 136 -23.78 -8.76 21.57
N GLU A 137 -23.40 -7.76 22.34
CA GLU A 137 -23.28 -6.37 21.88
C GLU A 137 -22.11 -6.23 20.92
N VAL A 138 -20.96 -6.84 21.23
CA VAL A 138 -19.78 -6.84 20.35
C VAL A 138 -20.08 -7.55 19.03
N SER A 139 -20.75 -8.72 19.07
CA SER A 139 -21.15 -9.44 17.87
C SER A 139 -22.09 -8.61 16.99
N LEU A 140 -23.01 -7.84 17.58
CA LEU A 140 -23.89 -6.93 16.86
C LEU A 140 -23.11 -5.78 16.21
N ILE A 141 -22.21 -5.14 16.95
CA ILE A 141 -21.37 -4.03 16.46
C ILE A 141 -20.47 -4.49 15.32
N MET A 142 -19.79 -5.63 15.48
CA MET A 142 -18.96 -6.23 14.44
C MET A 142 -19.80 -6.61 13.22
N SER A 143 -20.97 -7.22 13.40
CA SER A 143 -21.85 -7.57 12.28
C SER A 143 -22.35 -6.34 11.51
N PHE A 144 -22.72 -5.27 12.23
CA PHE A 144 -23.21 -4.02 11.63
C PHE A 144 -22.10 -3.26 10.90
N LYS A 145 -20.90 -3.16 11.49
CA LYS A 145 -19.73 -2.54 10.85
C LYS A 145 -19.18 -3.36 9.70
N LEU A 146 -19.19 -4.69 9.76
CA LEU A 146 -18.78 -5.55 8.65
C LEU A 146 -19.75 -5.41 7.47
N SER A 147 -21.06 -5.29 7.72
CA SER A 147 -22.03 -4.94 6.66
C SER A 147 -21.77 -3.57 6.04
N ILE A 148 -21.37 -2.56 6.83
CA ILE A 148 -21.04 -1.23 6.30
C ILE A 148 -19.74 -1.27 5.46
N VAL A 149 -18.71 -1.98 5.91
CA VAL A 149 -17.43 -2.12 5.17
C VAL A 149 -17.58 -3.01 3.92
N LEU A 150 -18.54 -3.94 3.91
CA LEU A 150 -18.88 -4.77 2.73
C LEU A 150 -19.93 -4.13 1.80
N SER A 151 -20.65 -3.10 2.26
CA SER A 151 -21.68 -2.41 1.47
C SER A 151 -21.22 -1.53 0.28
N PRO A 152 -19.92 -1.31 -0.02
CA PRO A 152 -19.54 -0.77 -1.32
C PRO A 152 -19.53 -1.79 -2.47
N LEU A 153 -19.78 -3.08 -2.22
CA LEU A 153 -19.64 -4.13 -3.23
C LEU A 153 -20.95 -4.68 -3.84
N GLU A 154 -22.11 -4.10 -3.50
CA GLU A 154 -23.42 -4.53 -4.04
C GLU A 154 -24.14 -3.48 -4.92
N VAL A 155 -23.44 -2.47 -5.46
CA VAL A 155 -24.05 -1.47 -6.38
C VAL A 155 -23.48 -1.50 -7.80
N LEU A 156 -22.71 -2.52 -8.19
CA LEU A 156 -22.46 -2.78 -9.61
C LEU A 156 -22.44 -4.28 -9.90
N ALA A 157 -23.63 -4.82 -10.15
CA ALA A 157 -23.87 -5.99 -10.97
C ALA A 157 -25.03 -5.67 -11.92
#